data_AF-R7HDK3-F1
#
_entry.id   AF-R7HDK3-F1
#
_cell.length_a   1.000
_cell.length_b   1.000
_cell.length_c   1.000
_cell.angle_alpha   90.00
_cell.angle_beta   90.00
_cell.angle_gamma   90.00
#
_symmetry.space_group_name_H-M   'P 1'
#
loop_
_entity.id
_entity.type
_entity.pdbx_description
1 polymer ?
#
loop_
_entity_poly.entity_id
_entity_poly.type
_entity_poly.pdbx_seq_one_letter_code
_entity_poly.pdbx_strand_id
1 'polypeptide(L)'
;MKFKLETKEISRDEFFTLKEENLMFITNPGRMGDEDGSTFIIKEDNNYVSYRIDGWMYGDRTKEDFITLDEMFEQFPKWKEAWHNCNNEEYDGKYIYVYMGFGNGLSVDKSIYREYEPYLLDEVKKIKNKHNEKQESPSMYYPAWKPAVENMLNNK
;
A
#
# COMPACT_ATOMS: atom_id res chain seq x y z
N MET A 1 0.07 -2.03 24.73
CA MET A 1 -0.08 -3.09 23.70
C MET A 1 0.32 -2.45 22.39
N LYS A 2 1.28 -2.99 21.62
CA LYS A 2 1.63 -2.42 20.32
C LYS A 2 0.59 -2.90 19.29
N PHE A 3 -0.13 -1.97 18.68
CA PHE A 3 -0.92 -2.20 17.48
C PHE A 3 -0.03 -2.83 16.41
N LYS A 4 -0.54 -3.88 15.77
CA LYS A 4 0.08 -4.59 14.66
C LYS A 4 -0.97 -4.77 13.58
N LEU A 5 -0.61 -4.49 12.34
CA LEU A 5 -1.51 -4.68 11.20
C LEU A 5 -1.57 -6.17 10.86
N GLU A 6 -2.62 -6.81 11.34
CA GLU A 6 -3.00 -8.13 10.88
C GLU A 6 -3.68 -8.02 9.51
N THR A 7 -3.18 -8.80 8.57
CA THR A 7 -3.75 -8.87 7.22
C THR A 7 -4.86 -9.89 7.24
N LYS A 8 -6.07 -9.46 6.90
CA LYS A 8 -7.25 -10.30 6.79
C LYS A 8 -7.46 -10.76 5.35
N GLU A 9 -7.89 -11.99 5.21
CA GLU A 9 -8.49 -12.49 3.98
C GLU A 9 -9.96 -12.05 3.93
N ILE A 10 -10.45 -11.76 2.73
CA ILE A 10 -11.85 -11.43 2.46
C ILE A 10 -12.31 -12.22 1.25
N SER A 11 -13.60 -12.53 1.23
CA SER A 11 -14.25 -13.07 0.04
C SER A 11 -14.30 -12.04 -1.08
N ARG A 12 -14.54 -12.53 -2.29
CA ARG A 12 -14.74 -11.68 -3.46
C ARG A 12 -15.93 -10.73 -3.32
N ASP A 13 -17.04 -11.20 -2.76
CA ASP A 13 -18.21 -10.34 -2.53
C ASP A 13 -17.90 -9.23 -1.52
N GLU A 14 -17.20 -9.56 -0.42
CA GLU A 14 -16.76 -8.57 0.56
C GLU A 14 -15.84 -7.52 -0.06
N PHE A 15 -14.92 -7.93 -0.95
CA PHE A 15 -14.06 -7.00 -1.68
C PHE A 15 -14.84 -5.93 -2.45
N PHE A 16 -15.88 -6.33 -3.19
CA PHE A 16 -16.70 -5.37 -3.96
C PHE A 16 -17.57 -4.46 -3.09
N THR A 17 -17.71 -4.73 -1.78
CA THR A 17 -18.38 -3.82 -0.84
C THR A 17 -17.48 -2.72 -0.29
N LEU A 18 -16.15 -2.84 -0.47
CA LEU A 18 -15.18 -1.88 0.07
C LEU A 18 -15.30 -0.52 -0.62
N LYS A 19 -15.26 0.55 0.15
CA LYS A 19 -15.32 1.90 -0.41
C LYS A 19 -13.91 2.45 -0.58
N GLU A 20 -13.55 2.83 -1.80
CA GLU A 20 -12.27 3.50 -2.08
C GLU A 20 -12.07 4.72 -1.19
N GLU A 21 -13.14 5.37 -0.74
CA GLU A 21 -13.06 6.57 0.10
C GLU A 21 -12.41 6.30 1.45
N ASN A 22 -12.51 5.05 1.90
CA ASN A 22 -11.89 4.56 3.12
C ASN A 22 -10.52 3.91 2.86
N LEU A 23 -10.10 3.74 1.60
CA LEU A 23 -8.81 3.18 1.25
C LEU A 23 -7.68 4.19 1.51
N MET A 24 -6.87 3.90 2.53
CA MET A 24 -5.82 4.77 3.05
C MET A 24 -4.44 4.48 2.45
N PHE A 25 -4.16 3.20 2.21
CA PHE A 25 -2.88 2.74 1.66
C PHE A 25 -3.17 1.60 0.69
N ILE A 26 -2.46 1.56 -0.43
CA ILE A 26 -2.45 0.40 -1.33
C ILE A 26 -1.08 0.31 -2.00
N THR A 27 -0.48 -0.88 -1.95
CA THR A 27 0.74 -1.15 -2.72
C THR A 27 0.38 -1.28 -4.19
N ASN A 28 1.30 -0.85 -5.05
CA ASN A 28 1.24 -1.01 -6.49
C ASN A 28 2.25 -2.10 -6.83
N PRO A 29 1.83 -3.22 -7.45
CA PRO A 29 2.71 -4.34 -7.73
C PRO A 29 3.81 -3.93 -8.71
N GLY A 30 4.99 -4.49 -8.47
CA GLY A 30 6.16 -4.39 -9.31
C GLY A 30 7.01 -5.66 -9.21
N ARG A 31 8.27 -5.61 -9.60
CA ARG A 31 9.18 -6.75 -9.65
C ARG A 31 9.87 -7.08 -8.31
N MET A 32 9.29 -6.68 -7.17
CA MET A 32 9.83 -7.03 -5.85
C MET A 32 8.72 -7.19 -4.83
N GLY A 33 8.70 -8.35 -4.15
CA GLY A 33 8.03 -8.59 -2.87
C GLY A 33 6.50 -8.64 -2.89
N ASP A 34 5.85 -7.79 -3.69
CA ASP A 34 4.42 -7.81 -3.98
C ASP A 34 4.20 -8.11 -5.47
N GLU A 35 5.06 -8.99 -6.01
CA GLU A 35 5.14 -9.37 -7.43
C GLU A 35 3.83 -9.94 -7.98
N ASP A 36 2.95 -10.36 -7.08
CA ASP A 36 1.73 -11.06 -7.41
C ASP A 36 0.58 -10.61 -6.49
N GLY A 37 0.28 -9.30 -6.47
CA GLY A 37 -0.87 -8.80 -5.74
C GLY A 37 -0.76 -7.37 -5.23
N SER A 38 -1.62 -7.03 -4.28
CA SER A 38 -1.52 -5.80 -3.52
C SER A 38 -2.02 -5.96 -2.10
N THR A 39 -1.27 -5.37 -1.18
CA THR A 39 -1.69 -5.15 0.19
C THR A 39 -2.29 -3.76 0.30
N PHE A 40 -3.45 -3.66 0.92
CA PHE A 40 -4.11 -2.38 1.13
C PHE A 40 -4.69 -2.26 2.54
N ILE A 41 -4.99 -1.04 2.95
CA ILE A 41 -5.51 -0.72 4.28
C ILE A 41 -6.75 0.16 4.13
N ILE A 42 -7.87 -0.34 4.65
CA ILE A 42 -9.13 0.39 4.74
C ILE A 42 -9.27 0.96 6.16
N LYS A 43 -9.74 2.19 6.26
CA LYS A 43 -10.17 2.80 7.53
C LYS A 43 -11.64 2.48 7.77
N GLU A 44 -11.92 1.79 8.86
CA GLU A 44 -13.26 1.45 9.31
C GLU A 44 -13.49 2.06 10.69
N ASP A 45 -14.30 3.11 10.77
CA ASP A 45 -14.50 3.92 11.98
C ASP A 45 -13.17 4.40 12.59
N ASN A 46 -12.80 3.85 13.75
CA ASN A 46 -11.56 4.15 14.48
C ASN A 46 -10.47 3.10 14.25
N ASN A 47 -10.68 2.14 13.34
CA ASN A 47 -9.78 1.04 13.06
C ASN A 47 -9.17 1.14 11.66
N TYR A 48 -8.00 0.50 11.50
CA TYR A 48 -7.34 0.30 10.21
C TYR A 48 -7.22 -1.20 9.99
N VAL A 49 -7.79 -1.68 8.89
CA VAL A 49 -7.82 -3.10 8.55
C VAL A 49 -6.95 -3.31 7.31
N SER A 50 -5.95 -4.17 7.43
CA SER A 50 -5.12 -4.57 6.29
C SER A 50 -5.75 -5.77 5.58
N TYR A 51 -5.78 -5.69 4.26
CA TYR A 51 -6.17 -6.79 3.38
C TYR A 51 -5.05 -7.04 2.38
N ARG A 52 -5.07 -8.23 1.78
CA ARG A 52 -4.18 -8.60 0.70
C ARG A 52 -4.98 -9.35 -0.35
N ILE A 53 -4.81 -8.93 -1.59
CA ILE A 53 -5.23 -9.71 -2.74
C ILE A 53 -3.96 -10.21 -3.41
N ASP A 54 -3.85 -11.52 -3.51
CA ASP A 54 -2.76 -12.22 -4.16
C ASP A 54 -3.17 -12.70 -5.55
N GLY A 55 -2.18 -13.01 -6.39
CA GLY A 55 -2.38 -13.95 -7.48
C GLY A 55 -2.68 -13.38 -8.86
N TRP A 56 -2.61 -12.06 -9.05
CA TRP A 56 -2.94 -11.43 -10.33
C TRP A 56 -2.13 -11.97 -11.50
N MET A 57 -0.83 -12.22 -11.30
CA MET A 57 0.10 -12.67 -12.34
C MET A 57 0.41 -14.17 -12.23
N TYR A 58 0.69 -14.69 -11.04
CA TYR A 58 1.20 -16.06 -10.82
C TYR A 58 0.33 -16.92 -9.89
N GLY A 59 -0.80 -16.40 -9.41
CA GLY A 59 -1.71 -17.13 -8.54
C GLY A 59 -2.65 -18.09 -9.25
N ASP A 60 -3.31 -18.92 -8.44
CA ASP A 60 -4.36 -19.81 -8.91
C ASP A 60 -5.63 -19.02 -9.23
N ARG A 61 -5.79 -18.72 -10.52
CA ARG A 61 -6.93 -17.98 -11.08
C ARG A 61 -8.24 -18.78 -11.10
N THR A 62 -8.23 -20.02 -10.63
CA THR A 62 -9.42 -20.87 -10.54
C THR A 62 -10.10 -20.82 -9.18
N LYS A 63 -9.48 -20.15 -8.19
CA LYS A 63 -10.10 -19.92 -6.88
C LYS A 63 -11.35 -19.06 -7.00
N GLU A 64 -12.38 -19.40 -6.24
CA GLU A 64 -13.66 -18.67 -6.20
C GLU A 64 -13.47 -17.20 -5.82
N ASP A 65 -12.60 -16.93 -4.84
CA ASP A 65 -12.30 -15.58 -4.36
C ASP A 65 -11.17 -14.87 -5.14
N PHE A 66 -10.81 -15.37 -6.32
CA PHE A 66 -9.81 -14.70 -7.15
C PHE A 66 -10.32 -13.33 -7.60
N ILE A 67 -9.49 -12.30 -7.39
CA ILE A 67 -9.72 -10.93 -7.86
C ILE A 67 -8.60 -10.60 -8.86
N THR A 68 -8.97 -10.16 -10.05
CA THR A 68 -8.04 -9.71 -11.09
C THR A 68 -7.56 -8.28 -10.86
N LEU A 69 -6.47 -7.89 -11.53
CA LEU A 69 -6.03 -6.49 -11.57
C LEU A 69 -7.10 -5.55 -12.17
N ASP A 70 -7.83 -6.00 -13.19
CA ASP A 70 -8.89 -5.20 -13.81
C ASP A 70 -10.04 -4.93 -12.82
N GLU A 71 -10.42 -5.93 -12.02
CA GLU A 71 -11.43 -5.76 -10.97
C GLU A 71 -10.95 -4.85 -9.84
N MET A 72 -9.66 -4.89 -9.50
CA MET A 72 -9.06 -3.93 -8.57
C MET A 72 -9.12 -2.51 -9.12
N PHE A 73 -8.89 -2.34 -10.42
CA PHE A 73 -9.01 -1.05 -11.09
C PHE A 73 -10.45 -0.55 -11.19
N GLU A 74 -11.42 -1.44 -11.32
CA GLU A 74 -12.85 -1.10 -11.28
C GLU A 74 -13.30 -0.71 -9.88
N GLN A 75 -12.83 -1.43 -8.85
CA GLN A 75 -13.18 -1.14 -7.46
C GLN A 75 -12.50 0.11 -6.92
N PHE A 76 -11.24 0.36 -7.31
CA PHE A 76 -10.42 1.48 -6.87
C PHE A 76 -9.94 2.34 -8.06
N PRO A 77 -10.85 3.09 -8.71
CA PRO A 77 -10.53 3.88 -9.89
C PRO A 77 -9.59 5.06 -9.61
N LYS A 78 -9.62 5.68 -8.43
CA LYS A 78 -8.69 6.79 -8.08
C LYS A 78 -7.28 6.25 -7.82
N TRP A 79 -7.15 5.01 -7.34
CA TRP A 79 -5.87 4.33 -7.25
C TRP A 79 -5.29 4.05 -8.63
N LYS A 80 -6.10 3.55 -9.57
CA LYS A 80 -5.70 3.41 -10.98
C LYS A 80 -5.21 4.74 -11.56
N GLU A 81 -5.94 5.82 -11.32
CA GLU A 81 -5.56 7.17 -11.76
C GLU A 81 -4.22 7.59 -11.16
N ALA A 82 -4.02 7.40 -9.86
CA ALA A 82 -2.77 7.74 -9.18
C ALA A 82 -1.59 6.92 -9.70
N TRP A 83 -1.79 5.63 -9.97
CA TRP A 83 -0.75 4.78 -10.52
C TRP A 83 -0.32 5.25 -11.91
N HIS A 84 -1.26 5.57 -12.80
CA HIS A 84 -0.92 6.10 -14.13
C HIS A 84 -0.27 7.48 -14.09
N ASN A 85 -0.50 8.25 -13.02
CA ASN A 85 0.10 9.56 -12.80
C ASN A 85 1.30 9.53 -11.85
N CYS A 86 1.93 8.36 -11.62
CA CYS A 86 2.98 8.20 -10.61
C CYS A 86 4.21 9.10 -10.78
N ASN A 87 4.47 9.60 -12.00
CA ASN A 87 5.57 10.51 -12.32
C ASN A 87 5.12 11.95 -12.58
N ASN A 88 3.84 12.27 -12.35
CA ASN A 88 3.27 13.59 -12.58
C ASN A 88 3.30 14.40 -11.28
N GLU A 89 4.24 15.35 -11.19
CA GLU A 89 4.41 16.22 -10.01
C GLU A 89 3.21 17.16 -9.78
N GLU A 90 2.41 17.44 -10.80
CA GLU A 90 1.22 18.29 -10.73
C GLU A 90 -0.06 17.49 -10.42
N TYR A 91 0.04 16.19 -10.22
CA TYR A 91 -1.13 15.34 -9.98
C TYR A 91 -1.84 15.69 -8.66
N ASP A 92 -3.07 16.22 -8.77
CA ASP A 92 -3.88 16.59 -7.61
C ASP A 92 -4.96 15.57 -7.20
N GLY A 93 -4.89 14.33 -7.68
CA GLY A 93 -5.88 13.30 -7.29
C GLY A 93 -5.71 12.80 -5.86
N LYS A 94 -6.47 11.75 -5.50
CA LYS A 94 -6.65 11.30 -4.11
C LYS A 94 -5.36 10.89 -3.38
N TYR A 95 -4.45 10.23 -4.10
CA TYR A 95 -3.29 9.56 -3.51
C TYR A 95 -1.99 10.30 -3.84
N ILE A 96 -1.04 10.27 -2.90
CA ILE A 96 0.37 10.51 -3.16
C ILE A 96 1.02 9.18 -3.49
N TYR A 97 1.78 9.15 -4.59
CA TYR A 97 2.54 7.97 -4.99
C TYR A 97 3.96 8.02 -4.43
N VAL A 98 4.35 6.99 -3.70
CA VAL A 98 5.71 6.78 -3.20
C VAL A 98 6.34 5.65 -4.02
N TYR A 99 7.39 5.96 -4.78
CA TYR A 99 8.12 4.94 -5.53
C TYR A 99 8.95 4.05 -4.58
N MET A 100 8.75 2.74 -4.67
CA MET A 100 9.40 1.74 -3.81
C MET A 100 10.47 0.91 -4.54
N GLY A 101 10.87 1.31 -5.75
CA GLY A 101 11.87 0.60 -6.54
C GLY A 101 11.30 -0.60 -7.31
N PHE A 102 12.00 -0.99 -8.38
CA PHE A 102 11.68 -2.17 -9.18
C PHE A 102 10.25 -2.18 -9.76
N GLY A 103 9.70 -1.00 -10.01
CA GLY A 103 8.32 -0.85 -10.49
C GLY A 103 7.25 -0.92 -9.40
N ASN A 104 7.62 -1.16 -8.14
CA ASN A 104 6.68 -1.10 -7.02
C ASN A 104 6.43 0.35 -6.61
N GLY A 105 5.24 0.58 -6.08
CA GLY A 105 4.89 1.84 -5.44
C GLY A 105 3.94 1.65 -4.28
N LEU A 106 3.73 2.73 -3.54
CA LEU A 106 2.72 2.81 -2.50
C LEU A 106 1.88 4.05 -2.78
N SER A 107 0.58 3.87 -2.95
CA SER A 107 -0.36 4.97 -3.01
C SER A 107 -0.90 5.22 -1.60
N VAL A 108 -0.72 6.44 -1.09
CA VAL A 108 -1.13 6.86 0.26
C VAL A 108 -2.15 7.98 0.16
N ASP A 109 -3.25 7.88 0.87
CA ASP A 109 -4.29 8.92 0.89
C ASP A 109 -3.69 10.26 1.37
N LYS A 110 -3.88 11.33 0.58
CA LYS A 110 -3.34 12.67 0.86
C LYS A 110 -3.75 13.20 2.24
N SER A 111 -4.94 12.84 2.73
CA SER A 111 -5.45 13.32 4.02
C SER A 111 -4.63 12.85 5.22
N ILE A 112 -3.87 11.76 5.07
CA ILE A 112 -3.03 11.19 6.14
C ILE A 112 -1.53 11.26 5.82
N TYR A 113 -1.15 11.53 4.57
CA TYR A 113 0.25 11.44 4.15
C TYR A 113 1.19 12.31 4.98
N ARG A 114 0.81 13.56 5.28
CA ARG A 114 1.63 14.48 6.08
C ARG A 114 1.91 13.96 7.50
N GLU A 115 0.99 13.19 8.06
CA GLU A 115 1.16 12.56 9.37
C GLU A 115 1.99 11.26 9.26
N TYR A 116 1.82 10.52 8.18
CA TYR A 116 2.50 9.26 7.91
C TYR A 116 3.98 9.42 7.54
N GLU A 117 4.31 10.41 6.71
CA GLU A 117 5.63 10.62 6.10
C GLU A 117 6.79 10.60 7.11
N PRO A 118 6.73 11.27 8.27
CA PRO A 118 7.82 11.21 9.26
C PRO A 118 8.13 9.79 9.76
N TYR A 119 7.11 8.94 9.92
CA TYR A 119 7.30 7.55 10.32
C TYR A 119 7.95 6.72 9.22
N LEU A 120 7.58 6.97 7.96
CA LEU A 120 8.17 6.32 6.80
C LEU A 120 9.66 6.65 6.67
N LEU A 121 10.00 7.94 6.75
CA LEU A 121 11.40 8.39 6.64
C LEU A 121 12.27 7.87 7.80
N ASP A 122 11.72 7.77 9.02
CA ASP A 122 12.43 7.17 10.15
C ASP A 122 12.74 5.68 9.92
N GLU A 123 11.77 4.91 9.42
CA GLU A 123 11.98 3.49 9.09
C GLU A 123 12.99 3.31 7.94
N VAL A 124 12.91 4.13 6.88
CA VAL A 124 13.91 4.13 5.79
C VAL A 124 15.30 4.42 6.34
N LYS A 125 15.44 5.41 7.24
CA LYS A 125 16.71 5.75 7.88
C LYS A 125 17.25 4.60 8.74
N LYS A 126 16.39 3.90 9.49
CA LYS A 126 16.79 2.70 10.27
C LYS A 126 17.34 1.61 9.36
N ILE A 127 16.65 1.34 8.24
CA ILE A 127 17.10 0.35 7.24
C ILE A 127 18.45 0.77 6.66
N LYS A 128 18.58 2.01 6.19
CA LYS A 128 19.84 2.56 5.66
C LYS A 128 21.01 2.37 6.62
N ASN A 129 20.82 2.75 7.89
CA ASN A 129 21.85 2.63 8.92
C ASN A 129 22.19 1.17 9.23
N LYS A 130 21.19 0.28 9.30
CA LYS A 130 21.39 -1.16 9.54
C LYS A 130 22.24 -1.80 8.45
N HIS A 131 22.10 -1.36 7.21
CA HIS A 131 22.84 -1.88 6.06
C HIS A 131 24.13 -1.09 5.73
N ASN A 132 24.49 -0.07 6.52
CA ASN A 132 25.63 0.82 6.28
C ASN A 132 25.61 1.46 4.87
N GLU A 133 24.42 1.75 4.35
CA GLU A 133 24.22 2.29 3.01
C GLU A 133 24.54 3.79 2.98
N LYS A 134 25.28 4.23 1.96
CA LYS A 134 25.70 5.64 1.83
C LYS A 134 24.55 6.54 1.40
N GLN A 135 23.64 6.02 0.60
CA GLN A 135 22.51 6.76 0.02
C GLN A 135 21.21 6.03 0.27
N GLU A 136 20.11 6.77 0.24
CA GLU A 136 18.77 6.17 0.27
C GLU A 136 18.45 5.61 -1.10
N SER A 137 17.84 4.43 -1.13
CA SER A 137 17.34 3.79 -2.34
C SER A 137 15.82 3.65 -2.24
N PRO A 138 15.06 3.84 -3.34
CA PRO A 138 13.62 3.56 -3.38
C PRO A 138 13.27 2.16 -2.83
N SER A 139 14.14 1.17 -3.02
CA SER A 139 13.93 -0.19 -2.50
C SER A 139 13.86 -0.28 -0.97
N MET A 140 14.34 0.73 -0.24
CA MET A 140 14.23 0.79 1.22
C MET A 140 12.82 1.12 1.69
N TYR A 141 12.01 1.76 0.84
CA TYR A 141 10.63 2.13 1.16
C TYR A 141 9.72 0.90 1.22
N TYR A 142 10.02 -0.14 0.42
CA TYR A 142 9.25 -1.39 0.41
C TYR A 142 9.19 -2.09 1.78
N PRO A 143 10.31 -2.38 2.47
CA PRO A 143 10.23 -2.94 3.83
C PRO A 143 9.86 -1.91 4.91
N ALA A 144 9.91 -0.60 4.61
CA ALA A 144 9.64 0.46 5.58
C ALA A 144 8.15 0.78 5.73
N TRP A 145 7.34 0.65 4.67
CA TRP A 145 6.02 1.26 4.65
C TRP A 145 5.08 0.71 5.73
N LYS A 146 5.03 -0.62 5.91
CA LYS A 146 4.11 -1.27 6.86
C LYS A 146 4.51 -0.98 8.32
N PRO A 147 5.78 -1.15 8.74
CA PRO A 147 6.22 -0.72 10.07
C PRO A 147 5.95 0.77 10.35
N ALA A 148 6.09 1.63 9.35
CA ALA A 148 5.78 3.03 9.49
C ALA A 148 4.28 3.28 9.78
N VAL A 149 3.38 2.56 9.13
CA VAL A 149 1.94 2.64 9.44
C VAL A 149 1.67 2.15 10.86
N GLU A 150 2.24 1.01 11.25
CA GLU A 150 2.08 0.48 12.61
C GLU A 150 2.59 1.47 13.67
N ASN A 151 3.74 2.11 13.44
CA ASN A 151 4.28 3.12 14.35
C ASN A 151 3.41 4.37 14.40
N MET A 152 2.89 4.85 13.26
CA MET A 152 1.97 5.98 13.23
C MET A 152 0.73 5.69 14.08
N LEU A 153 0.13 4.51 13.92
CA LEU A 153 -1.08 4.11 14.65
C LEU A 153 -0.85 3.86 16.14
N ASN A 154 0.36 3.47 16.53
CA ASN A 154 0.75 3.29 17.94
C ASN A 154 1.00 4.59 18.71
N ASN A 155 1.19 5.71 18.00
CA ASN A 155 1.49 7.01 18.58
C ASN A 155 0.28 7.97 18.55
N LYS A 156 -0.89 7.47 18.15
CA LYS A 156 -2.19 8.14 18.26
C LYS A 156 -2.88 7.76 19.57
#